data_AF-M1EKV3-F1
#
_entry.id   AF-M1EKV3-F1
#
_cell.length_a   1.000
_cell.length_b   1.000
_cell.length_c   1.000
_cell.angle_alpha   90.00
_cell.angle_beta   90.00
_cell.angle_gamma   90.00
#
_symmetry.space_group_name_H-M   'P 1'
#
loop_
_entity.id
_entity.type
_entity.pdbx_description
1 polymer ?
#
loop_
_entity_poly.entity_id
_entity_poly.type
_entity_poly.pdbx_seq_one_letter_code
_entity_poly.pdbx_strand_id
1 'polypeptide(L)'
;QELAAGRRRTVGILDMGGASLQIAYEVPTSTSVLPPKQEEEAKILLAEFNLGCDVQHTEHVYRVYVTTFLGFGGNFARQRYEDLVLNETLTKN
;
A
#
# COMPACT_ATOMS: atom_id res chain seq x y z
N GLN A 1 18.24 27.69 -20.60
CA GLN A 1 18.87 27.05 -19.43
C GLN A 1 17.86 26.06 -18.90
N GLU A 2 17.85 24.88 -19.49
CA GLU A 2 16.86 23.82 -19.30
C GLU A 2 17.27 23.05 -18.05
N LEU A 3 16.58 23.31 -16.93
CA LEU A 3 16.73 22.47 -15.74
C LEU A 3 16.32 21.06 -16.16
N ALA A 4 17.21 20.08 -16.03
CA ALA A 4 16.83 18.67 -16.06
C ALA A 4 15.68 18.48 -15.06
N ALA A 5 14.46 18.42 -15.57
CA ALA A 5 13.25 18.45 -14.76
C ALA A 5 13.13 17.11 -14.05
N GLY A 6 13.68 17.02 -12.83
CA GLY A 6 13.59 15.82 -12.01
C GLY A 6 12.13 15.33 -11.90
N ARG A 7 11.95 14.01 -12.01
CA ARG A 7 10.66 13.32 -11.87
C ARG A 7 9.87 13.89 -10.69
N ARG A 8 8.62 14.32 -10.96
CA ARG A 8 7.73 14.83 -9.92
C ARG A 8 7.37 13.70 -8.95
N ARG A 9 7.31 14.01 -7.65
CA ARG A 9 6.82 13.07 -6.65
C ARG A 9 5.35 12.76 -6.89
N THR A 10 4.99 11.49 -6.81
CA THR A 10 3.60 11.04 -6.79
C THR A 10 3.01 11.14 -5.40
N VAL A 11 1.68 11.04 -5.32
CA VAL A 11 0.93 11.05 -4.07
C VAL A 11 0.34 9.67 -3.86
N GLY A 12 0.58 9.09 -2.68
CA GLY A 12 -0.05 7.83 -2.29
C GLY A 12 -1.50 8.03 -1.85
N ILE A 13 -2.28 6.95 -1.88
CA ILE A 13 -3.65 6.91 -1.43
C ILE A 13 -3.81 5.97 -0.23
N LEU A 14 -4.71 6.34 0.67
CA LEU A 14 -5.16 5.54 1.80
C LEU A 14 -6.68 5.60 1.81
N ASP A 15 -7.35 4.46 1.61
CA ASP A 15 -8.80 4.37 1.53
C ASP A 15 -9.34 3.37 2.55
N MET A 16 -10.21 3.84 3.43
CA MET A 16 -10.88 3.02 4.44
C MET A 16 -12.36 2.88 4.10
N GLY A 17 -12.71 1.73 3.55
CA GLY A 17 -14.09 1.35 3.29
C GLY A 17 -14.78 0.72 4.51
N GLY A 18 -15.97 0.16 4.30
CA GLY A 18 -16.70 -0.53 5.36
C GLY A 18 -16.08 -1.88 5.76
N ALA A 19 -15.62 -2.66 4.80
CA ALA A 19 -15.07 -4.00 5.02
C ALA A 19 -13.53 -4.05 5.05
N SER A 20 -12.87 -3.22 4.26
CA SER A 20 -11.42 -3.25 4.06
C SER A 20 -10.77 -1.87 4.18
N LEU A 21 -9.46 -1.90 4.42
CA LEU A 21 -8.55 -0.76 4.30
C LEU A 21 -7.57 -1.03 3.18
N GLN A 22 -7.31 -0.05 2.32
CA GLN A 22 -6.38 -0.15 1.21
C GLN A 22 -5.36 0.98 1.26
N ILE A 23 -4.13 0.67 0.88
CA ILE A 23 -3.05 1.65 0.77
C ILE A 23 -2.27 1.39 -0.52
N ALA A 24 -1.96 2.47 -1.24
CA ALA A 24 -1.10 2.40 -2.40
C ALA A 24 -0.17 3.62 -2.49
N TYR A 25 1.12 3.39 -2.73
CA TYR A 25 2.09 4.47 -2.92
C TYR A 25 3.27 4.02 -3.77
N GLU A 26 3.94 4.99 -4.41
CA GLU A 26 5.13 4.72 -5.21
C GLU A 26 6.33 4.38 -4.32
N VAL A 27 7.06 3.33 -4.67
CA VAL A 27 8.32 2.93 -4.05
C VAL A 27 9.47 3.29 -4.99
N PRO A 28 10.32 4.28 -4.64
CA PRO A 28 11.45 4.64 -5.48
C PRO A 28 12.47 3.48 -5.57
N THR A 29 13.00 3.26 -6.78
CA THR A 29 13.90 2.13 -7.09
C THR A 29 15.20 2.13 -6.28
N SER A 30 15.64 3.29 -5.79
CA SER A 30 16.86 3.45 -4.98
C SER A 30 16.70 3.06 -3.51
N THR A 31 15.51 2.72 -3.04
CA THR A 31 15.17 2.56 -1.61
C THR A 31 14.82 1.13 -1.20
N SER A 32 15.39 0.10 -1.84
CA SER A 32 15.28 -1.27 -1.29
C SER A 32 16.13 -1.38 -0.02
N VAL A 33 15.50 -1.12 1.14
CA VAL A 33 16.10 -1.23 2.48
C VAL A 33 15.81 -2.61 3.10
N LEU A 34 15.07 -3.47 2.38
CA LEU A 34 14.65 -4.76 2.90
C LEU A 34 15.76 -5.82 2.74
N PRO A 35 15.92 -6.71 3.73
CA PRO A 35 16.73 -7.91 3.57
C PRO A 35 16.29 -8.74 2.35
N PRO A 36 17.19 -9.49 1.69
CA PRO A 36 16.89 -10.19 0.44
C PRO A 36 15.68 -11.13 0.49
N LYS A 37 15.44 -11.76 1.65
CA LYS A 37 14.28 -12.65 1.86
C LYS A 37 12.96 -11.88 1.93
N GLN A 38 12.94 -10.70 2.56
CA GLN A 38 11.75 -9.85 2.62
C GLN A 38 11.50 -9.13 1.29
N GLU A 39 12.53 -8.91 0.48
CA GLU A 39 12.39 -8.33 -0.85
C GLU A 39 11.61 -9.24 -1.81
N GLU A 40 11.80 -10.56 -1.75
CA GLU A 40 11.00 -11.50 -2.56
C GLU A 40 9.52 -11.51 -2.17
N GLU A 41 9.20 -11.49 -0.87
CA GLU A 41 7.83 -11.40 -0.39
C GLU A 41 7.20 -10.05 -0.75
N ALA A 42 7.98 -8.97 -0.68
CA ALA A 42 7.53 -7.62 -1.05
C ALA A 42 7.26 -7.48 -2.56
N LYS A 43 7.96 -8.23 -3.43
CA LYS A 43 7.68 -8.21 -4.88
C LYS A 43 6.25 -8.61 -5.22
N ILE A 44 5.62 -9.49 -4.44
CA ILE A 44 4.22 -9.89 -4.65
C ILE A 44 3.26 -8.71 -4.42
N LEU A 45 3.65 -7.76 -3.56
CA LEU A 45 2.87 -6.58 -3.21
C LEU A 45 3.23 -5.35 -4.06
N LEU A 46 4.21 -5.47 -4.96
CA LEU A 46 4.67 -4.40 -5.84
C LEU A 46 4.13 -4.64 -7.25
N ALA A 47 3.41 -3.65 -7.77
CA ALA A 47 3.04 -3.58 -9.17
C ALA A 47 4.05 -2.71 -9.93
N GLU A 48 4.65 -3.26 -10.99
CA GLU A 48 5.55 -2.52 -11.86
C GLU A 48 4.91 -2.34 -13.25
N PHE A 49 4.83 -1.09 -13.72
CA PHE A 49 4.24 -0.77 -15.01
C PHE A 49 4.86 0.48 -15.62
N ASN A 50 4.85 0.57 -16.96
CA ASN A 50 5.33 1.73 -17.71
C ASN A 50 4.12 2.52 -18.24
N LEU A 51 4.00 3.79 -17.87
CA LEU A 51 2.97 4.70 -18.40
C LEU A 51 3.44 5.46 -19.66
N GLY A 52 4.69 5.28 -20.06
CA GLY A 52 5.27 5.90 -21.26
C GLY A 52 4.91 5.16 -22.54
N CYS A 53 5.04 5.86 -23.67
CA CYS A 53 4.80 5.28 -25.00
C CYS A 53 5.96 4.42 -25.52
N ASP A 54 7.16 4.56 -24.93
CA ASP A 54 8.36 3.83 -25.33
C ASP A 54 8.87 2.93 -24.21
N VAL A 55 9.09 1.66 -24.54
CA VAL A 55 9.60 0.63 -23.63
C VAL A 55 11.06 0.89 -23.24
N GLN A 56 11.82 1.61 -24.07
CA GLN A 56 13.22 1.94 -23.77
C GLN A 56 13.37 3.16 -22.84
N HIS A 57 12.34 4.00 -22.74
CA HIS A 57 12.35 5.15 -21.84
C HIS A 57 11.83 4.75 -20.46
N THR A 58 12.74 4.70 -19.48
CA THR A 58 12.42 4.30 -18.10
C THR A 58 11.85 5.43 -17.24
N GLU A 59 11.72 6.63 -17.79
CA GLU A 59 11.23 7.83 -17.08
C GLU A 59 9.81 7.63 -16.50
N HIS A 60 8.98 6.86 -17.21
CA HIS A 60 7.60 6.57 -16.84
C HIS A 60 7.38 5.15 -16.30
N VAL A 61 8.44 4.48 -15.84
CA VAL A 61 8.33 3.24 -15.09
C VAL A 61 8.01 3.55 -13.63
N TYR A 62 6.89 3.02 -13.15
CA TYR A 62 6.42 3.17 -11.78
C TYR A 62 6.41 1.81 -11.08
N ARG A 63 6.87 1.82 -9.84
CA ARG A 63 6.78 0.70 -8.91
C ARG A 63 5.86 1.15 -7.79
N VAL A 64 4.69 0.53 -7.68
CA VAL A 64 3.67 0.92 -6.71
C VAL A 64 3.43 -0.23 -5.74
N TYR A 65 3.62 0.04 -4.47
CA TYR A 65 3.19 -0.88 -3.41
C TYR A 65 1.69 -0.78 -3.27
N VAL A 66 0.99 -1.91 -3.30
CA VAL A 66 -0.46 -1.99 -3.12
C VAL A 66 -0.77 -3.11 -2.14
N THR A 67 -1.54 -2.81 -1.10
CA THR A 67 -2.06 -3.85 -0.20
C THR A 67 -3.48 -3.55 0.23
N THR A 68 -4.21 -4.63 0.52
CA THR A 68 -5.60 -4.58 1.02
C THR A 68 -5.67 -5.39 2.31
N PHE A 69 -6.12 -4.75 3.38
CA PHE A 69 -6.39 -5.37 4.67
C PHE A 69 -7.88 -5.67 4.79
N LEU A 70 -8.27 -6.92 4.54
CA LEU A 70 -9.65 -7.36 4.66
C LEU A 70 -10.06 -7.49 6.13
N GLY A 71 -11.24 -6.97 6.49
CA GLY A 71 -11.72 -6.92 7.87
C GLY A 71 -11.18 -5.74 8.69
N PHE A 72 -10.43 -4.84 8.06
CA PHE A 72 -9.92 -3.61 8.67
C PHE A 72 -10.65 -2.35 8.20
N GLY A 73 -11.75 -2.51 7.46
CA GLY A 73 -12.67 -1.41 7.19
C GLY A 73 -13.45 -0.97 8.44
N GLY A 74 -14.04 0.21 8.40
CA GLY A 74 -14.67 0.84 9.56
C GLY A 74 -15.80 0.02 10.20
N ASN A 75 -16.63 -0.64 9.40
CA ASN A 75 -17.75 -1.46 9.93
C ASN A 75 -17.23 -2.74 10.59
N PHE A 76 -16.26 -3.41 9.96
CA PHE A 76 -15.65 -4.61 10.54
C PHE A 76 -14.82 -4.29 11.78
N ALA A 77 -14.15 -3.13 11.81
CA ALA A 77 -13.44 -2.64 12.99
C ALA A 77 -14.41 -2.39 14.15
N ARG A 78 -15.56 -1.75 13.87
CA ARG A 78 -16.63 -1.55 14.86
C ARG A 78 -17.19 -2.87 15.36
N GLN A 79 -17.53 -3.80 14.48
CA GLN A 79 -18.08 -5.11 14.87
C GLN A 79 -17.09 -5.88 15.77
N ARG A 80 -15.81 -5.92 15.38
CA ARG A 80 -14.75 -6.55 16.20
C ARG A 80 -14.63 -5.90 17.58
N TYR A 81 -14.77 -4.58 17.65
CA TYR A 81 -14.75 -3.86 18.92
C TYR A 81 -15.96 -4.19 19.80
N GLU A 82 -17.17 -4.21 19.23
CA GLU A 82 -18.39 -4.61 19.92
C GLU A 82 -18.28 -6.04 20.46
N ASP A 83 -17.81 -6.98 19.65
CA ASP A 83 -17.58 -8.38 20.05
C ASP A 83 -16.56 -8.50 21.20
N LEU A 84 -15.47 -7.72 21.14
CA LEU A 84 -14.44 -7.71 22.18
C LEU A 84 -15.01 -7.21 23.52
N VAL A 85 -15.75 -6.09 23.49
CA VAL A 85 -16.37 -5.52 24.70
C VAL A 85 -17.40 -6.48 25.30
N LEU A 86 -18.26 -7.07 24.47
CA LEU A 86 -19.27 -8.03 24.92
C LEU A 86 -18.61 -9.27 25.56
N ASN A 87 -17.62 -9.85 24.91
CA ASN A 87 -16.91 -11.02 25.44
C ASN A 87 -16.21 -10.71 26.77
N GLU A 88 -15.60 -9.53 26.91
CA GLU A 88 -15.03 -9.12 28.19
C GLU A 88 -16.08 -8.97 29.30
N THR A 89 -17.26 -8.43 28.99
CA THR A 89 -18.33 -8.31 29.99
C THR A 89 -18.94 -9.67 30.39
N LEU A 90 -19.04 -10.61 29.45
CA LEU A 90 -19.59 -11.94 29.71
C LEU A 90 -18.61 -12.86 30.45
N THR A 91 -17.31 -12.66 30.27
CA THR A 91 -16.27 -13.46 30.97
C THR A 91 -15.96 -12.97 32.38
N LYS A 92 -16.33 -11.72 32.71
CA LYS A 92 -16.12 -11.11 34.02
C LYS A 92 -17.30 -11.24 34.99
N ASN A 93 -18.47 -11.70 34.52
CA ASN A 93 -19.67 -11.98 35.32
C ASN A 93 -19.89 -13.49 35.47
#